data_AF-A0A8C2XQ01-F1
#
_entry.id   AF-A0A8C2XQ01-F1
#
_cell.length_a   1.000
_cell.length_b   1.000
_cell.length_c   1.000
_cell.angle_alpha   90.00
_cell.angle_beta   90.00
_cell.angle_gamma   90.00
#
_symmetry.space_group_name_H-M   'P 1'
#
loop_
_entity.id
_entity.type
_entity.pdbx_description
1 polymer ?
#
loop_
_entity_poly.entity_id
_entity_poly.type
_entity_poly.pdbx_seq_one_letter_code
_entity_poly.pdbx_strand_id
1 'polypeptide(L)'
;LKSRSAAAVMVETPAGCLFEDIQYEDIQVEAAVGRGTFGVVFKAVWKGKDVAIKTIESENERNAFLVELRQLSRVNHPNIVKLYGSCDNPVCLVMEYAECGSLYNLLHSADPQPHYTASHAMSWCLQCAQGVAYLHSMKPKALIHRDLKPPNLLLVARGTVLKICDFGTACDIQTYMTNNKGSAAWMAPEVFEGSNYSEKCDVFSWGIILWEVITRKKPFDEIGGSAFCIMWAVHRGTRPPLIKDLPEPIESLMTRCWDKEPSQRPSMEEVKNTMSHLMKYFPGSDEPLKLPHQSSPNRSGSSSATSTGDYRQLCVCVCVCVCVCVCVCVCVSLATNGSDGSIPMAYLKLDHQLQPLAPCPNSKESMAVFELHIRMAQDYLKIQSEIADLARRKEELMSELEQDQREQQTSSRLLQEHGKLLEDNSSLSTDCQGLRSKLSLIKTQNQRGTDSVGRTILKPI
;
A
#
# COMPACT_ATOMS: atom_id res chain seq x y z
N LEU A 1 -2.07 -11.06 -43.07
CA LEU A 1 -1.34 -12.18 -42.44
C LEU A 1 0.14 -11.81 -42.40
N LYS A 2 0.80 -11.40 -41.32
CA LYS A 2 0.50 -11.22 -39.89
C LYS A 2 1.01 -9.81 -39.54
N SER A 3 0.18 -9.03 -38.84
CA SER A 3 0.56 -7.74 -38.26
C SER A 3 1.58 -7.98 -37.14
N ARG A 4 2.72 -7.30 -37.23
CA ARG A 4 3.62 -7.09 -36.09
C ARG A 4 2.85 -6.26 -35.07
N SER A 5 2.36 -6.93 -34.02
CA SER A 5 1.79 -6.27 -32.85
C SER A 5 2.86 -5.44 -32.18
N ALA A 6 2.49 -4.22 -31.80
CA ALA A 6 3.32 -3.21 -31.20
C ALA A 6 4.13 -3.76 -30.01
N ALA A 7 5.46 -3.70 -30.13
CA ALA A 7 6.34 -3.85 -29.00
C ALA A 7 5.99 -2.74 -27.99
N ALA A 8 5.56 -3.16 -26.80
CA ALA A 8 5.40 -2.28 -25.66
C ALA A 8 6.71 -1.54 -25.43
N VAL A 9 6.60 -0.23 -25.22
CA VAL A 9 7.71 0.70 -24.99
C VAL A 9 8.63 0.12 -23.92
N MET A 10 9.83 -0.25 -24.34
CA MET A 10 10.91 -0.66 -23.44
C MET A 10 11.14 0.47 -22.44
N VAL A 11 10.97 0.18 -21.16
CA VAL A 11 11.65 0.95 -20.13
C VAL A 11 13.13 0.67 -20.37
N GLU A 12 13.86 1.64 -20.92
CA GLU A 12 15.31 1.54 -21.04
C GLU A 12 15.88 1.18 -19.67
N THR A 13 16.37 -0.05 -19.54
CA THR A 13 17.06 -0.52 -18.35
C THR A 13 18.30 0.35 -18.21
N PRO A 14 18.45 1.14 -17.13
CA PRO A 14 19.64 1.96 -16.95
C PRO A 14 20.87 1.04 -16.92
N ALA A 15 21.93 1.41 -17.63
CA ALA A 15 23.17 0.66 -17.64
C ALA A 15 23.68 0.46 -16.20
N GLY A 16 23.79 -0.80 -15.76
CA GLY A 16 24.26 -1.18 -14.41
C GLY A 16 23.25 -1.86 -13.49
N CYS A 17 22.01 -2.13 -13.92
CA CYS A 17 21.05 -2.91 -13.13
C CYS A 17 21.44 -4.41 -13.05
N LEU A 18 21.43 -4.98 -11.85
CA LEU A 18 21.85 -6.35 -11.49
C LEU A 18 20.66 -7.33 -11.41
N PHE A 19 19.68 -7.24 -12.32
CA PHE A 19 18.55 -8.20 -12.34
C PHE A 19 18.39 -8.82 -13.74
N GLU A 20 17.99 -10.09 -13.78
CA GLU A 20 17.85 -10.88 -15.01
C GLU A 20 16.41 -10.88 -15.52
N ASP A 21 16.22 -10.87 -16.84
CA ASP A 21 14.95 -11.25 -17.46
C ASP A 21 14.85 -12.78 -17.43
N ILE A 22 13.94 -13.32 -16.63
CA ILE A 22 13.81 -14.75 -16.34
C ILE A 22 12.64 -15.33 -17.13
N GLN A 23 12.86 -16.50 -17.75
CA GLN A 23 11.78 -17.27 -18.36
C GLN A 23 11.01 -17.98 -17.24
N TYR A 24 9.69 -17.82 -17.22
CA TYR A 24 8.86 -18.37 -16.14
C TYR A 24 8.92 -19.90 -16.10
N GLU A 25 9.16 -20.54 -17.25
CA GLU A 25 9.31 -21.99 -17.39
C GLU A 25 10.53 -22.54 -16.62
N ASP A 26 11.53 -21.70 -16.32
CA ASP A 26 12.71 -22.07 -15.53
C ASP A 26 12.44 -22.03 -14.01
N ILE A 27 11.24 -21.61 -13.60
CA ILE A 27 10.85 -21.45 -12.21
C ILE A 27 9.95 -22.62 -11.79
N GLN A 28 10.42 -23.40 -10.82
CA GLN A 28 9.62 -24.44 -10.19
C GLN A 28 8.85 -23.84 -9.02
N VAL A 29 7.59 -23.49 -9.23
CA VAL A 29 6.71 -22.96 -8.18
C VAL A 29 6.34 -24.05 -7.17
N GLU A 30 6.43 -23.73 -5.88
CA GLU A 30 6.06 -24.61 -4.79
C GLU A 30 4.72 -24.14 -4.17
N ALA A 31 4.75 -23.55 -2.97
CA ALA A 31 3.56 -23.19 -2.20
C ALA A 31 3.40 -21.67 -2.07
N ALA A 32 2.16 -21.20 -1.96
CA ALA A 32 1.87 -19.84 -1.54
C ALA A 32 2.33 -19.62 -0.08
N VAL A 33 3.12 -18.58 0.16
CA VAL A 33 3.69 -18.27 1.49
C VAL A 33 3.13 -17.00 2.10
N GLY A 34 2.50 -16.14 1.30
CA GLY A 34 1.88 -14.92 1.79
C GLY A 34 1.11 -14.20 0.70
N ARG A 35 0.22 -13.29 1.12
CA ARG A 35 -0.47 -12.35 0.26
C ARG A 35 -0.03 -10.96 0.70
N GLY A 36 0.67 -10.26 -0.19
CA GLY A 36 1.09 -8.88 0.03
C GLY A 36 0.00 -7.89 -0.34
N THR A 37 0.35 -6.60 -0.32
CA THR A 37 -0.56 -5.51 -0.72
C THR A 37 -0.90 -5.56 -2.23
N PHE A 38 -0.01 -6.12 -3.06
CA PHE A 38 -0.10 -6.12 -4.52
C PHE A 38 0.12 -7.51 -5.12
N GLY A 39 -0.58 -8.52 -4.56
CA GLY A 39 -0.59 -9.87 -5.10
C GLY A 39 -0.10 -10.96 -4.15
N VAL A 40 0.22 -12.12 -4.72
CA VAL A 40 0.54 -13.35 -3.97
C VAL A 40 2.02 -13.67 -4.08
N VAL A 41 2.62 -14.07 -2.96
CA VAL A 41 4.01 -14.51 -2.87
C VAL A 41 4.03 -16.03 -2.76
N PHE A 42 4.77 -16.68 -3.65
CA PHE A 42 5.03 -18.12 -3.63
C PHE A 42 6.48 -18.40 -3.32
N LYS A 43 6.74 -19.50 -2.60
CA LYS A 43 8.04 -20.14 -2.59
C LYS A 43 8.24 -20.85 -3.93
N ALA A 44 9.44 -20.77 -4.49
CA ALA A 44 9.81 -21.45 -5.71
C ALA A 44 11.31 -21.80 -5.72
N VAL A 45 11.74 -22.57 -6.71
CA VAL A 45 13.14 -22.89 -6.97
C VAL A 45 13.52 -22.37 -8.36
N TRP A 46 14.62 -21.62 -8.46
CA TRP A 46 15.19 -21.14 -9.72
C TRP A 46 16.70 -21.35 -9.72
N LYS A 47 17.24 -21.96 -10.79
CA LYS A 47 18.66 -22.36 -10.91
C LYS A 47 19.18 -23.14 -9.67
N GLY A 48 18.34 -24.01 -9.11
CA GLY A 48 18.67 -24.81 -7.92
C GLY A 48 18.73 -24.04 -6.60
N LYS A 49 18.21 -22.80 -6.57
CA LYS A 49 18.17 -21.94 -5.39
C LYS A 49 16.72 -21.63 -4.99
N ASP A 50 16.43 -21.65 -3.69
CA ASP A 50 15.16 -21.18 -3.16
C ASP A 50 14.98 -19.67 -3.41
N VAL A 51 13.85 -19.32 -4.00
CA VAL A 51 13.44 -17.95 -4.35
C VAL A 51 12.00 -17.69 -3.92
N ALA A 52 11.67 -16.43 -3.71
CA ALA A 52 10.29 -15.96 -3.56
C ALA A 52 9.84 -15.34 -4.89
N ILE A 53 8.68 -15.76 -5.41
CA ILE A 53 8.07 -15.11 -6.56
C ILE A 53 6.84 -14.31 -6.14
N LYS A 54 6.77 -13.03 -6.51
CA LYS A 54 5.61 -12.16 -6.26
C LYS A 54 4.89 -11.91 -7.58
N THR A 55 3.69 -12.46 -7.71
CA THR A 55 2.84 -12.34 -8.91
C THR A 55 1.77 -11.28 -8.68
N ILE A 56 1.42 -10.52 -9.71
CA ILE A 56 0.22 -9.67 -9.69
C ILE A 56 -1.04 -10.50 -9.91
N GLU A 57 -2.16 -10.13 -9.29
CA GLU A 57 -3.45 -10.80 -9.49
C GLU A 57 -4.33 -10.07 -10.50
N SER A 58 -4.09 -8.78 -10.75
CA SER A 58 -4.84 -7.97 -11.71
C SER A 58 -3.96 -6.98 -12.44
N GLU A 59 -4.35 -6.61 -13.67
CA GLU A 59 -3.67 -5.56 -14.45
C GLU A 59 -3.65 -4.19 -13.73
N ASN A 60 -4.59 -3.94 -12.81
CA ASN A 60 -4.60 -2.73 -11.99
C ASN A 60 -3.37 -2.62 -11.08
N GLU A 61 -2.74 -3.74 -10.73
CA GLU A 61 -1.53 -3.80 -9.88
C GLU A 61 -0.24 -3.62 -10.68
N ARG A 62 -0.30 -3.61 -12.02
CA ARG A 62 0.88 -3.55 -12.88
C ARG A 62 1.73 -2.31 -12.66
N ASN A 63 1.12 -1.17 -12.38
CA ASN A 63 1.87 0.06 -12.08
C ASN A 63 2.64 -0.05 -10.76
N ALA A 64 2.03 -0.60 -9.72
CA ALA A 64 2.69 -0.84 -8.43
C ALA A 64 3.85 -1.84 -8.58
N PHE A 65 3.65 -2.88 -9.39
CA PHE A 65 4.69 -3.84 -9.76
C PHE A 65 5.88 -3.17 -10.47
N LEU A 66 5.63 -2.36 -11.50
CA LEU A 66 6.69 -1.67 -12.25
C LEU A 66 7.47 -0.67 -11.39
N VAL A 67 6.76 -0.01 -10.47
CA VAL A 67 7.38 0.84 -9.45
C VAL A 67 8.31 0.01 -8.56
N GLU A 68 7.83 -1.10 -8.02
CA GLU A 68 8.61 -1.98 -7.14
C GLU A 68 9.84 -2.55 -7.87
N LEU A 69 9.67 -3.03 -9.10
CA LEU A 69 10.76 -3.50 -9.96
C LEU A 69 11.83 -2.42 -10.15
N ARG A 70 11.41 -1.19 -10.47
CA ARG A 70 12.33 -0.06 -10.66
C ARG A 70 13.07 0.31 -9.38
N GLN A 71 12.43 0.22 -8.21
CA GLN A 71 13.10 0.54 -6.96
C GLN A 71 14.05 -0.56 -6.52
N LEU A 72 13.60 -1.81 -6.53
CA LEU A 72 14.42 -2.97 -6.14
C LEU A 72 15.65 -3.15 -7.05
N SER A 73 15.52 -2.88 -8.35
CA SER A 73 16.66 -2.98 -9.30
C SER A 73 17.80 -1.99 -9.01
N ARG A 74 17.53 -0.89 -8.28
CA ARG A 74 18.50 0.15 -7.91
C ARG A 74 19.12 -0.07 -6.53
N VAL A 75 18.63 -1.05 -5.78
CA VAL A 75 18.98 -1.26 -4.38
C VAL A 75 19.86 -2.49 -4.23
N ASN A 76 20.97 -2.34 -3.51
CA ASN A 76 21.84 -3.45 -3.15
C ASN A 76 22.40 -3.22 -1.74
N HIS A 77 21.81 -3.88 -0.75
CA HIS A 77 22.17 -3.75 0.66
C HIS A 77 21.88 -5.06 1.41
N PRO A 78 22.73 -5.49 2.37
CA PRO A 78 22.53 -6.74 3.11
C PRO A 78 21.17 -6.84 3.81
N ASN A 79 20.65 -5.72 4.32
CA ASN A 79 19.37 -5.64 5.03
C ASN A 79 18.19 -5.25 4.15
N ILE A 80 18.30 -5.43 2.83
CA ILE A 80 17.18 -5.29 1.89
C ILE A 80 17.09 -6.56 1.07
N VAL A 81 15.87 -7.01 0.77
CA VAL A 81 15.64 -8.22 -0.03
C VAL A 81 16.31 -8.08 -1.39
N LYS A 82 17.06 -9.11 -1.81
CA LYS A 82 17.71 -9.10 -3.12
C LYS A 82 16.71 -9.43 -4.22
N LEU A 83 16.67 -8.60 -5.26
CA LEU A 83 16.01 -8.93 -6.53
C LEU A 83 16.98 -9.74 -7.39
N TYR A 84 16.54 -10.90 -7.87
CA TYR A 84 17.28 -11.69 -8.86
C TYR A 84 16.85 -11.36 -10.29
N GLY A 85 15.56 -11.12 -10.49
CA GLY A 85 15.03 -10.88 -11.84
C GLY A 85 13.53 -10.67 -11.85
N SER A 86 12.98 -10.57 -13.06
CA SER A 86 11.54 -10.50 -13.32
C SER A 86 11.14 -11.41 -14.46
N CYS A 87 9.89 -11.84 -14.47
CA CYS A 87 9.24 -12.49 -15.60
C CYS A 87 8.18 -11.56 -16.18
N ASP A 88 8.01 -11.59 -17.50
CA ASP A 88 6.98 -10.80 -18.19
C ASP A 88 5.65 -11.53 -18.34
N ASN A 89 5.65 -12.87 -18.37
CA ASN A 89 4.44 -13.66 -18.57
C ASN A 89 4.50 -15.02 -17.86
N PRO A 90 3.74 -15.21 -16.76
CA PRO A 90 3.04 -14.17 -16.00
C PRO A 90 4.01 -13.15 -15.41
N VAL A 91 3.53 -11.92 -15.21
CA VAL A 91 4.32 -10.83 -14.62
C VAL A 91 4.66 -11.17 -13.16
N CYS A 92 5.94 -11.36 -12.84
CA CYS A 92 6.37 -11.61 -11.46
C CYS A 92 7.79 -11.12 -11.13
N LEU A 93 8.03 -10.80 -9.87
CA LEU A 93 9.36 -10.53 -9.32
C LEU A 93 9.96 -11.81 -8.77
N VAL A 94 11.22 -12.08 -9.06
CA VAL A 94 11.98 -13.21 -8.51
C VAL A 94 12.99 -12.67 -7.50
N MET A 95 12.80 -13.00 -6.22
CA MET A 95 13.50 -12.39 -5.10
C MET A 95 14.14 -13.45 -4.19
N GLU A 96 15.01 -12.98 -3.30
CA GLU A 96 15.52 -13.77 -2.18
C GLU A 96 14.39 -14.33 -1.33
N TYR A 97 14.37 -15.66 -1.15
CA TYR A 97 13.47 -16.31 -0.22
C TYR A 97 13.95 -16.12 1.21
N ALA A 98 13.06 -15.63 2.08
CA ALA A 98 13.36 -15.47 3.50
C ALA A 98 12.74 -16.61 4.31
N GLU A 99 13.57 -17.57 4.71
CA GLU A 99 13.12 -18.85 5.25
C GLU A 99 12.42 -18.75 6.62
N CYS A 100 12.63 -17.66 7.36
CA CYS A 100 12.00 -17.45 8.67
C CYS A 100 10.71 -16.62 8.58
N GLY A 101 10.30 -16.20 7.38
CA GLY A 101 9.12 -15.37 7.19
C GLY A 101 9.27 -13.95 7.76
N SER A 102 8.14 -13.30 8.07
CA SER A 102 8.11 -11.94 8.59
C SER A 102 8.38 -11.88 10.09
N LEU A 103 8.95 -10.76 10.54
CA LEU A 103 9.11 -10.42 11.94
C LEU A 103 7.76 -10.40 12.66
N TYR A 104 6.68 -9.95 11.98
CA TYR A 104 5.32 -10.02 12.53
C TYR A 104 4.92 -11.44 12.93
N ASN A 105 5.17 -12.43 12.05
CA ASN A 105 4.82 -13.82 12.35
C ASN A 105 5.60 -14.34 13.56
N LEU A 106 6.88 -14.00 13.66
CA LEU A 106 7.71 -14.37 14.81
C LEU A 106 7.22 -13.74 16.12
N LEU A 107 6.81 -12.47 16.07
CA LEU A 107 6.37 -11.73 17.23
C LEU A 107 4.99 -12.17 17.71
N HIS A 108 4.05 -12.44 16.80
CA HIS A 108 2.61 -12.48 17.14
C HIS A 108 1.84 -13.72 16.65
N SER A 109 2.36 -14.46 15.66
CA SER A 109 1.58 -15.54 14.99
C SER A 109 2.18 -16.94 15.14
N ALA A 110 3.44 -17.06 15.55
CA ALA A 110 4.12 -18.34 15.65
C ALA A 110 3.64 -19.14 16.86
N ASP A 111 3.38 -20.44 16.64
CA ASP A 111 3.00 -21.40 17.68
C ASP A 111 3.84 -22.69 17.55
N PRO A 112 4.67 -23.05 18.56
CA PRO A 112 4.98 -22.25 19.74
C PRO A 112 5.75 -20.98 19.38
N GLN A 113 5.54 -19.92 20.16
CA GLN A 113 6.24 -18.66 19.97
C GLN A 113 7.75 -18.82 20.21
N PRO A 114 8.62 -18.44 19.26
CA PRO A 114 10.06 -18.49 19.46
C PRO A 114 10.49 -17.57 20.60
N HIS A 115 11.43 -18.02 21.42
CA HIS A 115 12.10 -17.15 22.38
C HIS A 115 13.19 -16.35 21.67
N TYR A 116 13.24 -15.03 21.90
CA TYR A 116 14.34 -14.15 21.48
C TYR A 116 14.77 -13.25 22.65
N THR A 117 15.98 -12.71 22.57
CA THR A 117 16.59 -11.88 23.64
C THR A 117 16.53 -10.39 23.30
N ALA A 118 16.82 -9.53 24.28
CA ALA A 118 17.02 -8.10 24.03
C ALA A 118 18.07 -7.84 22.93
N SER A 119 19.13 -8.66 22.85
CA SER A 119 20.14 -8.55 21.78
C SER A 119 19.57 -8.79 20.39
N HIS A 120 18.63 -9.73 20.24
CA HIS A 120 17.93 -9.94 18.98
C HIS A 120 17.07 -8.73 18.60
N ALA A 121 16.27 -8.23 19.55
CA ALA A 121 15.42 -7.05 19.34
C ALA A 121 16.23 -5.83 18.89
N MET A 122 17.32 -5.52 19.61
CA MET A 122 18.20 -4.40 19.27
C MET A 122 18.92 -4.60 17.93
N SER A 123 19.34 -5.83 17.63
CA SER A 123 19.97 -6.19 16.35
C SER A 123 19.01 -6.02 15.16
N TRP A 124 17.77 -6.49 15.26
CA TRP A 124 16.76 -6.30 14.22
C TRP A 124 16.50 -4.81 13.95
N CYS A 125 16.35 -4.01 15.00
CA CYS A 125 16.18 -2.56 14.86
C CYS A 125 17.40 -1.87 14.26
N LEU A 126 18.62 -2.26 14.62
CA LEU A 126 19.84 -1.75 13.99
C LEU A 126 19.89 -2.12 12.50
N GLN A 127 19.62 -3.37 12.15
CA GLN A 127 19.62 -3.85 10.77
C GLN A 127 18.55 -3.14 9.91
N CYS A 128 17.37 -2.90 10.47
CA CYS A 128 16.34 -2.08 9.85
C CYS A 128 16.86 -0.64 9.63
N ALA A 129 17.45 0.00 10.65
CA ALA A 129 18.01 1.35 10.52
C ALA A 129 19.13 1.43 9.47
N GLN A 130 19.98 0.40 9.35
CA GLN A 130 21.02 0.32 8.33
C GLN A 130 20.42 0.29 6.92
N GLY A 131 19.43 -0.57 6.68
CA GLY A 131 18.72 -0.64 5.40
C GLY A 131 18.02 0.67 5.05
N VAL A 132 17.32 1.28 6.01
CA VAL A 132 16.59 2.54 5.77
C VAL A 132 17.54 3.72 5.57
N ALA A 133 18.64 3.81 6.33
CA ALA A 133 19.66 4.85 6.12
C ALA A 133 20.28 4.74 4.73
N TYR A 134 20.52 3.53 4.22
CA TYR A 134 20.95 3.30 2.85
C TYR A 134 19.93 3.88 1.84
N LEU A 135 18.64 3.56 1.99
CA LEU A 135 17.58 4.08 1.12
C LEU A 135 17.52 5.61 1.11
N HIS A 136 17.58 6.23 2.29
CA HIS A 136 17.56 7.69 2.46
C HIS A 136 18.80 8.37 1.86
N SER A 137 19.92 7.66 1.77
CA SER A 137 21.17 8.18 1.20
C SER A 137 21.25 8.11 -0.34
N MET A 138 20.32 7.37 -0.98
CA MET A 138 20.35 7.13 -2.43
C MET A 138 20.33 8.43 -3.25
N LYS A 139 21.00 8.40 -4.40
CA LYS A 139 21.09 9.51 -5.36
C LYS A 139 20.46 9.12 -6.71
N PRO A 140 19.96 10.09 -7.50
CA PRO A 140 19.89 11.54 -7.21
C PRO A 140 18.81 11.91 -6.17
N LYS A 141 17.83 11.04 -5.95
CA LYS A 141 16.75 11.22 -4.99
C LYS A 141 16.76 10.09 -3.96
N ALA A 142 16.59 10.45 -2.69
CA ALA A 142 16.38 9.52 -1.59
C ALA A 142 15.14 8.65 -1.87
N LEU A 143 15.23 7.37 -1.51
CA LEU A 143 14.10 6.45 -1.55
C LEU A 143 13.49 6.39 -0.15
N ILE A 144 12.19 6.65 -0.03
CA ILE A 144 11.44 6.61 1.23
C ILE A 144 10.56 5.36 1.20
N HIS A 145 10.58 4.56 2.27
CA HIS A 145 9.86 3.28 2.30
C HIS A 145 8.34 3.47 2.47
N ARG A 146 7.91 4.35 3.38
CA ARG A 146 6.52 4.77 3.66
C ARG A 146 5.60 3.71 4.28
N ASP A 147 5.95 2.43 4.20
CA ASP A 147 5.18 1.35 4.83
C ASP A 147 6.07 0.42 5.68
N LEU A 148 6.92 1.01 6.54
CA LEU A 148 7.73 0.22 7.47
C LEU A 148 6.86 -0.34 8.60
N LYS A 149 6.82 -1.66 8.70
CA LYS A 149 6.08 -2.41 9.72
C LYS A 149 6.61 -3.85 9.77
N PRO A 150 6.45 -4.59 10.89
CA PRO A 150 6.97 -5.95 11.01
C PRO A 150 6.52 -6.94 9.91
N PRO A 151 5.33 -6.81 9.29
CA PRO A 151 4.97 -7.63 8.11
C PRO A 151 5.93 -7.48 6.92
N ASN A 152 6.54 -6.30 6.77
CA ASN A 152 7.47 -5.94 5.68
C ASN A 152 8.95 -6.09 6.08
N LEU A 153 9.22 -6.69 7.24
CA LEU A 153 10.56 -7.00 7.72
C LEU A 153 10.70 -8.52 7.78
N LEU A 154 11.51 -9.08 6.90
CA LEU A 154 11.74 -10.51 6.78
C LEU A 154 12.97 -10.94 7.58
N LEU A 155 12.98 -12.20 8.00
CA LEU A 155 14.09 -12.80 8.74
C LEU A 155 14.73 -13.95 7.94
N VAL A 156 16.05 -13.98 7.94
CA VAL A 156 16.90 -15.03 7.34
C VAL A 156 18.02 -15.42 8.29
N ALA A 157 18.85 -16.37 7.88
CA ALA A 157 19.96 -16.90 8.66
C ALA A 157 19.47 -17.39 10.05
N ARG A 158 18.37 -18.15 10.04
CA ARG A 158 17.73 -18.67 11.26
C ARG A 158 17.31 -17.58 12.25
N GLY A 159 16.83 -16.44 11.74
CA GLY A 159 16.23 -15.38 12.53
C GLY A 159 17.18 -14.26 12.97
N THR A 160 18.46 -14.33 12.62
CA THR A 160 19.48 -13.36 13.08
C THR A 160 19.67 -12.19 12.12
N VAL A 161 19.33 -12.36 10.84
CA VAL A 161 19.47 -11.34 9.81
C VAL A 161 18.11 -10.83 9.36
N LEU A 162 17.93 -9.51 9.37
CA LEU A 162 16.71 -8.84 8.95
C LEU A 162 16.87 -8.23 7.56
N LYS A 163 15.83 -8.36 6.74
CA LYS A 163 15.72 -7.81 5.38
C LYS A 163 14.42 -7.06 5.19
N ILE A 164 14.50 -5.82 4.70
CA ILE A 164 13.35 -5.00 4.34
C ILE A 164 12.81 -5.45 2.97
N CYS A 165 11.48 -5.54 2.84
CA CYS A 165 10.79 -5.86 1.59
C CYS A 165 9.56 -4.97 1.36
N ASP A 166 8.88 -5.16 0.22
CA ASP A 166 7.63 -4.50 -0.19
C ASP A 166 7.77 -2.98 -0.43
N PHE A 167 8.38 -2.63 -1.57
CA PHE A 167 8.59 -1.24 -2.00
C PHE A 167 7.46 -0.69 -2.88
N GLY A 168 6.31 -1.38 -2.95
CA GLY A 168 5.20 -1.03 -3.84
C GLY A 168 4.59 0.37 -3.59
N THR A 169 4.83 0.96 -2.42
CA THR A 169 4.34 2.30 -2.04
C THR A 169 5.39 3.41 -2.15
N ALA A 170 6.62 3.09 -2.55
CA ALA A 170 7.78 3.98 -2.41
C ALA A 170 7.81 5.17 -3.40
N CYS A 171 6.86 5.32 -4.33
CA CYS A 171 6.95 6.31 -5.41
C CYS A 171 5.90 7.40 -5.49
N ASP A 172 4.66 7.23 -5.01
CA ASP A 172 3.64 8.26 -5.27
C ASP A 172 2.77 8.65 -4.08
N ILE A 173 2.62 9.95 -3.89
CA ILE A 173 1.93 10.58 -2.76
C ILE A 173 0.43 10.30 -2.83
N GLN A 174 -0.13 10.19 -4.04
CA GLN A 174 -1.56 10.02 -4.27
C GLN A 174 -2.05 8.58 -4.09
N THR A 175 -1.20 7.57 -4.28
CA THR A 175 -1.60 6.15 -4.18
C THR A 175 -1.65 5.63 -2.73
N TYR A 176 -1.09 6.39 -1.78
CA TYR A 176 -0.99 5.96 -0.38
C TYR A 176 -2.32 6.05 0.38
N MET A 177 -3.18 7.03 0.06
CA MET A 177 -4.40 7.32 0.84
C MET A 177 -5.48 6.22 0.73
N THR A 178 -5.50 5.43 -0.35
CA THR A 178 -6.57 4.47 -0.65
C THR A 178 -6.30 3.03 -0.16
N ASN A 179 -5.05 2.67 0.16
CA ASN A 179 -4.66 1.28 0.48
C ASN A 179 -4.29 1.03 1.97
N ASN A 180 -4.60 1.96 2.87
CA ASN A 180 -4.16 1.96 4.28
C ASN A 180 -4.82 0.92 5.23
N LYS A 181 -5.38 -0.18 4.71
CA LYS A 181 -5.92 -1.25 5.56
C LYS A 181 -4.76 -1.98 6.26
N GLY A 182 -4.51 -1.65 7.52
CA GLY A 182 -3.61 -2.41 8.41
C GLY A 182 -2.26 -1.76 8.73
N SER A 183 -1.94 -0.58 8.20
CA SER A 183 -0.66 0.12 8.50
C SER A 183 -0.76 1.25 9.53
N ALA A 184 -1.98 1.64 9.94
CA ALA A 184 -2.23 2.82 10.77
C ALA A 184 -1.41 2.87 12.07
N ALA A 185 -1.12 1.71 12.66
CA ALA A 185 -0.38 1.62 13.92
C ALA A 185 1.11 2.03 13.81
N TRP A 186 1.71 1.98 12.62
CA TRP A 186 3.11 2.38 12.40
C TRP A 186 3.24 3.68 11.59
N MET A 187 2.11 4.29 11.23
CA MET A 187 2.05 5.43 10.31
C MET A 187 2.28 6.74 11.04
N ALA A 188 3.18 7.58 10.50
CA ALA A 188 3.43 8.92 11.02
C ALA A 188 2.21 9.84 10.81
N PRO A 189 1.93 10.78 11.75
CA PRO A 189 0.73 11.62 11.70
C PRO A 189 0.63 12.48 10.43
N GLU A 190 1.74 13.08 10.00
CA GLU A 190 1.77 13.94 8.82
C GLU A 190 1.44 13.19 7.51
N VAL A 191 1.61 11.87 7.50
CA VAL A 191 1.37 11.05 6.30
C VAL A 191 -0.12 10.88 6.04
N PHE A 192 -0.93 10.62 7.07
CA PHE A 192 -2.37 10.47 6.91
C PHE A 192 -3.14 11.78 6.97
N GLU A 193 -2.52 12.87 7.43
CA GLU A 193 -3.06 14.22 7.33
C GLU A 193 -2.99 14.79 5.89
N GLY A 194 -2.30 14.10 4.98
CA GLY A 194 -2.08 14.59 3.61
C GLY A 194 -1.11 15.77 3.54
N SER A 195 -0.31 15.98 4.58
CA SER A 195 0.71 17.04 4.63
C SER A 195 1.92 16.68 3.77
N ASN A 196 2.75 17.66 3.45
CA ASN A 196 4.08 17.39 2.89
C ASN A 196 4.90 16.61 3.92
N TYR A 197 5.18 15.34 3.66
CA TYR A 197 6.01 14.48 4.50
C TYR A 197 7.37 14.22 3.87
N SER A 198 8.34 13.85 4.70
CA SER A 198 9.72 13.57 4.29
C SER A 198 10.12 12.15 4.69
N GLU A 199 11.40 11.80 4.53
CA GLU A 199 11.99 10.54 4.99
C GLU A 199 11.82 10.28 6.50
N LYS A 200 11.46 11.32 7.26
CA LYS A 200 11.17 11.26 8.70
C LYS A 200 9.92 10.45 9.05
N CYS A 201 9.05 10.12 8.10
CA CYS A 201 7.95 9.20 8.35
C CYS A 201 8.44 7.78 8.63
N ASP A 202 9.51 7.33 7.94
CA ASP A 202 10.14 6.03 8.20
C ASP A 202 10.77 5.97 9.60
N VAL A 203 11.27 7.10 10.11
CA VAL A 203 11.83 7.22 11.47
C VAL A 203 10.75 7.02 12.53
N PHE A 204 9.55 7.58 12.31
CA PHE A 204 8.40 7.35 13.18
C PHE A 204 8.04 5.86 13.23
N SER A 205 7.90 5.23 12.06
CA SER A 205 7.60 3.80 11.96
C SER A 205 8.65 2.95 12.68
N TRP A 206 9.94 3.28 12.53
CA TRP A 206 11.03 2.61 13.22
C TRP A 206 10.92 2.73 14.75
N GLY A 207 10.53 3.89 15.28
CA GLY A 207 10.30 4.09 16.72
C GLY A 207 9.20 3.19 17.28
N ILE A 208 8.10 3.02 16.52
CA ILE A 208 7.03 2.08 16.89
C ILE A 208 7.51 0.62 16.83
N ILE A 209 8.28 0.25 15.80
CA ILE A 209 8.86 -1.10 15.67
C ILE A 209 9.80 -1.40 16.85
N LEU A 210 10.63 -0.45 17.28
CA LEU A 210 11.51 -0.61 18.44
C LEU A 210 10.71 -0.93 19.71
N TRP A 211 9.63 -0.18 19.96
CA TRP A 211 8.73 -0.47 21.08
C TRP A 211 8.11 -1.86 20.99
N GLU A 212 7.67 -2.25 19.80
CA GLU A 212 6.99 -3.53 19.54
C GLU A 212 7.91 -4.73 19.75
N VAL A 213 9.17 -4.69 19.29
CA VAL A 213 10.11 -5.79 19.51
C VAL A 213 10.59 -5.90 20.96
N ILE A 214 10.60 -4.81 21.73
CA ILE A 214 10.97 -4.84 23.14
C ILE A 214 9.81 -5.39 23.99
N THR A 215 8.59 -4.93 23.73
CA THR A 215 7.41 -5.32 24.52
C THR A 215 6.77 -6.62 24.06
N ARG A 216 7.02 -7.02 22.81
CA ARG A 216 6.31 -8.09 22.09
C ARG A 216 4.78 -7.88 22.08
N LYS A 217 4.33 -6.62 22.11
CA LYS A 217 2.91 -6.25 22.07
C LYS A 217 2.56 -5.59 20.74
N LYS A 218 1.34 -5.78 20.26
CA LYS A 218 0.84 -5.03 19.10
C LYS A 218 0.64 -3.56 19.49
N PRO A 219 1.17 -2.59 18.72
CA PRO A 219 0.98 -1.18 19.02
C PRO A 219 -0.50 -0.80 18.89
N PHE A 220 -1.01 -0.07 19.88
CA PHE A 220 -2.40 0.43 19.93
C PHE A 220 -3.50 -0.66 19.96
N ASP A 221 -3.18 -1.90 20.33
CA ASP A 221 -4.13 -3.02 20.37
C ASP A 221 -5.35 -2.72 21.27
N GLU A 222 -5.13 -1.98 22.37
CA GLU A 222 -6.17 -1.57 23.33
C GLU A 222 -7.18 -0.56 22.75
N ILE A 223 -6.77 0.22 21.74
CA ILE A 223 -7.68 1.18 21.08
C ILE A 223 -8.70 0.41 20.23
N GLY A 224 -8.27 -0.68 19.59
CA GLY A 224 -9.09 -1.50 18.71
C GLY A 224 -9.80 -0.69 17.61
N GLY A 225 -10.88 -1.25 17.08
CA GLY A 225 -11.75 -0.56 16.12
C GLY A 225 -11.13 -0.41 14.72
N SER A 226 -11.52 0.65 14.03
CA SER A 226 -11.07 0.91 12.65
C SER A 226 -9.70 1.60 12.63
N ALA A 227 -9.00 1.53 11.49
CA ALA A 227 -7.75 2.25 11.27
C ALA A 227 -7.85 3.76 11.61
N PHE A 228 -9.02 4.36 11.36
CA PHE A 228 -9.29 5.77 11.67
C PHE A 228 -9.21 6.07 13.18
N CYS A 229 -9.60 5.14 14.05
CA CYS A 229 -9.52 5.31 15.51
C CYS A 229 -8.06 5.46 15.96
N ILE A 230 -7.17 4.62 15.42
CA ILE A 230 -5.73 4.69 15.69
C ILE A 230 -5.15 5.99 15.13
N MET A 231 -5.46 6.34 13.88
CA MET A 231 -5.01 7.59 13.25
C MET A 231 -5.41 8.82 14.07
N TRP A 232 -6.67 8.88 14.51
CA TRP A 232 -7.18 9.97 15.36
C TRP A 232 -6.47 10.03 16.71
N ALA A 233 -6.25 8.88 17.37
CA ALA A 233 -5.53 8.83 18.63
C ALA A 233 -4.09 9.34 18.48
N VAL A 234 -3.37 8.87 17.45
CA VAL A 234 -1.99 9.28 17.14
C VAL A 234 -1.91 10.77 16.79
N HIS A 235 -2.86 11.29 16.02
CA HIS A 235 -3.00 12.71 15.70
C HIS A 235 -3.13 13.58 16.97
N ARG A 236 -3.90 13.10 17.95
CA ARG A 236 -4.07 13.75 19.26
C ARG A 236 -2.86 13.61 20.19
N GLY A 237 -1.79 12.95 19.75
CA GLY A 237 -0.55 12.76 20.52
C GLY A 237 -0.48 11.45 21.30
N THR A 238 -1.43 10.52 21.10
CA THR A 238 -1.35 9.20 21.71
C THR A 238 -0.14 8.44 21.15
N ARG A 239 0.61 7.78 22.03
CA ARG A 239 1.76 6.93 21.70
C ARG A 239 1.66 5.62 22.47
N PRO A 240 2.40 4.58 22.08
CA PRO A 240 2.51 3.37 22.90
C PRO A 240 3.00 3.72 24.33
N PRO A 241 2.57 2.99 25.36
CA PRO A 241 2.93 3.28 26.73
C PRO A 241 4.43 3.11 26.96
N LEU A 242 5.01 3.93 27.85
CA LEU A 242 6.42 3.79 28.24
C LEU A 242 6.68 2.42 28.87
N ILE A 243 7.90 1.93 28.68
CA ILE A 243 8.30 0.59 29.11
C ILE A 243 8.99 0.72 30.47
N LYS A 244 8.45 0.04 31.48
CA LYS A 244 9.04 0.05 32.82
C LYS A 244 10.47 -0.51 32.78
N ASP A 245 11.38 0.15 33.49
CA ASP A 245 12.79 -0.23 33.62
C ASP A 245 13.59 -0.25 32.30
N LEU A 246 13.12 0.48 31.27
CA LEU A 246 13.84 0.66 30.02
C LEU A 246 15.03 1.63 30.23
N PRO A 247 16.25 1.29 29.74
CA PRO A 247 17.39 2.20 29.82
C PRO A 247 17.10 3.54 29.12
N GLU A 248 17.41 4.65 29.81
CA GLU A 248 17.14 6.03 29.33
C GLU A 248 17.66 6.29 27.91
N PRO A 249 18.85 5.84 27.48
CA PRO A 249 19.31 6.07 26.12
C PRO A 249 18.42 5.43 25.04
N ILE A 250 17.77 4.31 25.36
CA ILE A 250 16.84 3.60 24.47
C ILE A 250 15.48 4.31 24.49
N GLU A 251 14.99 4.69 25.66
CA GLU A 251 13.74 5.44 25.81
C GLU A 251 13.81 6.80 25.09
N SER A 252 14.90 7.53 25.27
CA SER A 252 15.16 8.83 24.63
C SER A 252 15.22 8.70 23.11
N LEU A 253 15.89 7.68 22.57
CA LEU A 253 15.91 7.43 21.12
C LEU A 253 14.51 7.08 20.60
N MET A 254 13.81 6.17 21.27
CA MET A 254 12.45 5.72 20.90
C MET A 254 11.46 6.89 20.88
N THR A 255 11.48 7.72 21.93
CA THR A 255 10.55 8.83 22.08
C THR A 255 10.82 9.99 21.12
N ARG A 256 12.09 10.29 20.81
CA ARG A 256 12.44 11.23 19.74
C ARG A 256 12.02 10.74 18.37
N CYS A 257 12.04 9.43 18.11
CA CYS A 257 11.63 8.87 16.82
C CYS A 257 10.14 9.08 16.52
N TRP A 258 9.27 9.02 17.53
CA TRP A 258 7.83 9.21 17.35
C TRP A 258 7.33 10.63 17.69
N ASP A 259 8.21 11.62 17.72
CA ASP A 259 7.83 13.01 17.94
C ASP A 259 6.75 13.45 16.93
N LYS A 260 5.83 14.30 17.38
CA LYS A 260 4.77 14.85 16.50
C LYS A 260 5.39 15.61 15.34
N GLU A 261 6.40 16.43 15.63
CA GLU A 261 7.06 17.29 14.66
C GLU A 261 8.19 16.53 13.93
N PRO A 262 8.10 16.27 12.62
CA PRO A 262 9.08 15.47 11.88
C PRO A 262 10.51 16.04 11.95
N SER A 263 10.65 17.35 12.10
CA SER A 263 11.95 18.01 12.23
C SER A 263 12.67 17.69 13.56
N GLN A 264 11.94 17.34 14.62
CA GLN A 264 12.52 16.92 15.91
C GLN A 264 12.99 15.46 15.92
N ARG A 265 12.53 14.65 14.96
CA ARG A 265 12.96 13.26 14.83
C ARG A 265 14.42 13.20 14.35
N PRO A 266 15.25 12.28 14.87
CA PRO A 266 16.61 12.09 14.38
C PRO A 266 16.62 11.67 12.90
N SER A 267 17.76 11.83 12.24
CA SER A 267 17.95 11.18 10.93
C SER A 267 18.14 9.67 11.10
N MET A 268 17.82 8.87 10.09
CA MET A 268 18.07 7.43 10.18
C MET A 268 19.57 7.10 10.30
N GLU A 269 20.46 7.98 9.81
CA GLU A 269 21.90 7.89 10.02
C GLU A 269 22.26 8.04 11.51
N GLU A 270 21.66 8.99 12.22
CA GLU A 270 21.83 9.15 13.66
C GLU A 270 21.27 7.96 14.45
N VAL A 271 20.09 7.45 14.05
CA VAL A 271 19.49 6.24 14.65
C VAL A 271 20.43 5.05 14.50
N LYS A 272 20.91 4.78 13.28
CA LYS A 272 21.88 3.72 12.97
C LYS A 272 23.14 3.84 13.82
N ASN A 273 23.70 5.04 13.91
CA ASN A 273 24.92 5.29 14.68
C ASN A 273 24.67 5.07 16.18
N THR A 274 23.57 5.59 16.73
CA THR A 274 23.20 5.40 18.14
C THR A 274 23.02 3.92 18.47
N MET A 275 22.26 3.19 17.64
CA MET A 275 22.05 1.76 17.80
C MET A 275 23.35 0.96 17.71
N SER A 276 24.26 1.33 16.80
CA SER A 276 25.58 0.69 16.68
C SER A 276 26.42 0.85 17.95
N HIS A 277 26.30 1.99 18.64
CA HIS A 277 26.97 2.18 19.94
C HIS A 277 26.30 1.36 21.05
N LEU A 278 24.97 1.30 21.07
CA LEU A 278 24.21 0.52 22.06
C LEU A 278 24.48 -0.98 21.95
N MET A 279 24.66 -1.51 20.74
CA MET A 279 24.94 -2.94 20.52
C MET A 279 26.17 -3.48 21.27
N LYS A 280 27.10 -2.61 21.69
CA LYS A 280 28.23 -3.00 22.55
C LYS A 280 27.79 -3.61 23.89
N TYR A 281 26.58 -3.30 24.35
CA TYR A 281 25.99 -3.80 25.59
C TYR A 281 25.03 -4.98 25.38
N PHE A 282 24.82 -5.41 24.14
CA PHE A 282 23.87 -6.47 23.76
C PHE A 282 24.56 -7.60 22.97
N PRO A 283 25.46 -8.38 23.60
CA PRO A 283 26.12 -9.50 22.94
C PRO A 283 25.15 -10.66 22.64
N GLY A 284 25.53 -11.55 21.72
CA GLY A 284 24.77 -12.77 21.40
C GLY A 284 23.57 -12.55 20.47
N SER A 285 23.59 -11.50 19.65
CA SER A 285 22.57 -11.25 18.61
C SER A 285 22.71 -12.15 17.37
N ASP A 286 23.86 -12.81 17.24
CA ASP A 286 24.22 -13.77 16.20
C ASP A 286 23.80 -15.21 16.54
N GLU A 287 23.32 -15.44 17.76
CA GLU A 287 22.79 -16.74 18.18
C GLU A 287 21.52 -17.10 17.40
N PRO A 288 21.49 -18.23 16.68
CA PRO A 288 20.32 -18.61 15.90
C PRO A 288 19.07 -18.83 16.75
N LEU A 289 17.91 -18.37 16.27
CA LEU A 289 16.66 -18.66 16.94
C LEU A 289 16.28 -20.14 16.82
N LYS A 290 15.70 -20.67 17.90
CA LYS A 290 15.04 -21.98 17.91
C LYS A 290 13.62 -21.80 17.36
N LEU A 291 13.52 -21.81 16.03
CA LEU A 291 12.24 -21.72 15.34
C LEU A 291 11.54 -23.09 15.33
N PRO A 292 10.20 -23.15 15.47
CA PRO A 292 9.45 -24.37 15.24
C PRO A 292 9.78 -24.91 13.85
N HIS A 293 10.08 -26.20 13.73
CA HIS A 293 10.32 -26.82 12.44
C HIS A 293 9.12 -26.56 11.52
N GLN A 294 9.32 -25.76 10.45
CA GLN A 294 8.44 -25.79 9.29
C GLN A 294 8.62 -27.18 8.68
N SER A 295 7.73 -28.11 9.01
CA SER A 295 7.74 -29.47 8.47
C SER A 295 7.64 -29.39 6.95
N SER A 296 8.75 -29.62 6.26
CA SER A 296 8.74 -30.01 4.85
C SER A 296 8.20 -31.45 4.77
N PRO A 297 7.24 -31.77 3.88
CA PRO A 297 6.78 -33.13 3.73
C PRO A 297 7.91 -33.96 3.09
N ASN A 298 8.59 -34.76 3.91
CA ASN A 298 9.58 -35.71 3.40
C ASN A 298 8.90 -36.73 2.48
N ARG A 299 9.45 -36.83 1.26
CA ARG A 299 9.22 -37.93 0.34
C ARG A 299 9.75 -39.24 0.93
N SER A 300 9.09 -40.33 0.53
CA SER A 300 9.42 -41.76 0.67
C SER A 300 8.97 -42.46 1.96
N GLY A 301 8.09 -43.45 1.75
CA GLY A 301 7.59 -44.35 2.79
C GLY A 301 6.26 -45.00 2.40
N SER A 302 6.27 -45.84 1.37
CA SER A 302 5.16 -46.75 1.07
C SER A 302 4.94 -47.70 2.24
N SER A 303 3.79 -47.61 2.90
CA SER A 303 3.20 -48.73 3.60
C SER A 303 1.69 -48.51 3.76
N SER A 304 0.97 -49.33 3.02
CA SER A 304 -0.48 -49.54 3.06
C SER A 304 -0.98 -49.83 4.48
N ALA A 305 -1.95 -49.04 4.94
CA ALA A 305 -2.89 -49.45 5.96
C ALA A 305 -4.28 -48.91 5.59
N THR A 306 -5.15 -49.82 5.16
CA THR A 306 -6.58 -49.63 4.99
C THR A 306 -7.24 -49.21 6.30
N SER A 307 -7.90 -48.06 6.30
CA SER A 307 -8.92 -47.70 7.28
C SER A 307 -9.93 -46.78 6.60
N THR A 308 -11.09 -47.33 6.31
CA THR A 308 -12.31 -46.59 5.96
C THR A 308 -12.77 -45.81 7.18
N GLY A 309 -12.75 -44.48 7.10
CA GLY A 309 -13.20 -43.58 8.17
C GLY A 309 -13.88 -42.34 7.58
N ASP A 310 -15.16 -42.21 7.89
CA ASP A 310 -16.13 -41.26 7.35
C ASP A 310 -15.79 -39.78 7.50
N TYR A 311 -16.10 -39.02 6.44
CA TYR A 311 -16.27 -37.56 6.44
C TYR A 311 -17.51 -37.17 7.26
N ARG A 312 -17.39 -37.11 8.59
CA ARG A 312 -18.37 -36.44 9.48
C ARG A 312 -17.72 -35.82 10.71
N GLN A 313 -17.02 -34.70 10.53
CA GLN A 313 -16.71 -33.81 11.66
C GLN A 313 -16.63 -32.33 11.23
N LEU A 314 -17.62 -31.90 10.46
CA LEU A 314 -17.89 -30.48 10.20
C LEU A 314 -19.40 -30.22 10.28
N CYS A 315 -20.07 -30.70 11.33
CA CYS A 315 -21.49 -30.43 11.57
C CYS A 315 -21.89 -30.72 13.02
N VAL A 316 -21.35 -29.95 13.99
CA VAL A 316 -21.88 -29.95 15.38
C VAL A 316 -22.17 -28.53 15.90
N CYS A 317 -21.96 -27.48 15.11
CA CYS A 317 -22.37 -26.11 15.50
C CYS A 317 -23.72 -25.64 14.92
N VAL A 318 -24.51 -26.52 14.29
CA VAL A 318 -25.79 -26.12 13.66
C VAL A 318 -27.04 -26.67 14.38
N CYS A 319 -26.89 -27.54 15.39
CA CYS A 319 -28.05 -28.13 16.09
C CYS A 319 -28.47 -27.46 17.41
N VAL A 320 -27.83 -26.36 17.83
CA VAL A 320 -28.30 -25.59 19.01
C VAL A 320 -29.20 -24.40 18.61
N CYS A 321 -29.21 -23.99 17.34
CA CYS A 321 -30.00 -22.84 16.88
C CYS A 321 -31.49 -23.13 16.62
N VAL A 322 -31.92 -24.40 16.54
CA VAL A 322 -33.33 -24.72 16.19
C VAL A 322 -34.24 -24.77 17.42
N CYS A 323 -33.70 -24.98 18.64
CA CYS A 323 -34.51 -24.96 19.87
C CYS A 323 -34.73 -23.55 20.45
N VAL A 324 -33.94 -22.54 20.07
CA VAL A 324 -34.12 -21.16 20.57
C VAL A 324 -35.21 -20.40 19.79
N CYS A 325 -35.39 -20.69 18.50
CA CYS A 325 -36.42 -20.03 17.67
C CYS A 325 -37.86 -20.36 18.08
N VAL A 326 -38.12 -21.54 18.66
CA VAL A 326 -39.48 -21.91 19.10
C VAL A 326 -39.87 -21.18 20.39
N CYS A 327 -38.91 -20.84 21.26
CA CYS A 327 -39.19 -20.07 22.48
C CYS A 327 -39.42 -18.57 22.22
N VAL A 328 -38.78 -17.99 21.19
CA VAL A 328 -38.95 -16.55 20.86
C VAL A 328 -40.37 -16.26 20.32
N CYS A 329 -40.97 -17.17 19.55
CA CYS A 329 -42.34 -16.98 19.05
C CYS A 329 -43.42 -17.09 20.14
N VAL A 330 -43.19 -17.84 21.22
CA VAL A 330 -44.21 -18.04 22.27
C VAL A 330 -44.22 -16.91 23.29
N CYS A 331 -43.10 -16.22 23.52
CA CYS A 331 -43.03 -15.11 24.49
C CYS A 331 -43.51 -13.76 23.91
N VAL A 332 -43.46 -13.55 22.59
CA VAL A 332 -43.84 -12.27 21.97
C VAL A 332 -45.36 -12.06 21.90
N SER A 333 -46.18 -13.11 22.00
CA SER A 333 -47.65 -12.99 22.04
C SER A 333 -48.22 -12.49 23.37
N LEU A 334 -47.41 -12.35 24.43
CA LEU A 334 -47.87 -11.93 25.76
C LEU A 334 -47.62 -10.45 26.08
N ALA A 335 -46.97 -9.69 25.18
CA ALA A 335 -46.59 -8.29 25.43
C ALA A 335 -47.29 -7.26 24.52
N THR A 336 -48.37 -7.62 23.82
CA THR A 336 -49.20 -6.66 23.07
C THR A 336 -50.50 -6.39 23.83
N ASN A 337 -50.41 -5.57 24.87
CA ASN A 337 -51.55 -4.81 25.40
C ASN A 337 -51.01 -3.46 25.88
N GLY A 338 -50.84 -2.53 24.95
CA GLY A 338 -50.36 -1.19 25.21
C GLY A 338 -50.34 -0.39 23.92
N SER A 339 -51.37 0.42 23.74
CA SER A 339 -51.55 1.39 22.66
C SER A 339 -50.45 2.46 22.66
N ASP A 340 -49.62 2.54 21.62
CA ASP A 340 -49.34 3.81 20.94
C ASP A 340 -48.62 3.61 19.59
N GLY A 341 -48.98 4.42 18.60
CA GLY A 341 -48.55 4.30 17.20
C GLY A 341 -47.15 4.85 16.94
N SER A 342 -46.11 4.04 17.13
CA SER A 342 -44.79 4.27 16.56
C SER A 342 -44.11 2.94 16.23
N ILE A 343 -43.51 2.84 15.05
CA ILE A 343 -43.02 1.62 14.39
C ILE A 343 -42.14 0.76 15.34
N PRO A 344 -42.64 -0.34 15.92
CA PRO A 344 -41.83 -1.26 16.73
C PRO A 344 -41.19 -2.29 15.78
N MET A 345 -39.94 -2.69 16.03
CA MET A 345 -39.15 -3.69 15.28
C MET A 345 -38.09 -3.18 14.28
N ALA A 346 -37.77 -1.87 14.22
CA ALA A 346 -36.71 -1.38 13.31
C ALA A 346 -35.35 -2.09 13.50
N TYR A 347 -35.03 -2.49 14.74
CA TYR A 347 -33.83 -3.25 15.07
C TYR A 347 -33.76 -4.63 14.40
N LEU A 348 -34.87 -5.20 13.90
CA LEU A 348 -34.85 -6.46 13.14
C LEU A 348 -34.16 -6.32 11.77
N LYS A 349 -33.96 -5.10 11.29
CA LYS A 349 -33.18 -4.83 10.07
C LYS A 349 -31.67 -4.87 10.31
N LEU A 350 -31.22 -4.92 11.57
CA LEU A 350 -29.81 -5.09 11.89
C LEU A 350 -29.36 -6.52 11.64
N ASP A 351 -28.06 -6.68 11.36
CA ASP A 351 -27.43 -7.99 11.37
C ASP A 351 -27.71 -8.72 12.68
N HIS A 352 -27.87 -10.03 12.60
CA HIS A 352 -28.32 -10.86 13.72
C HIS A 352 -27.46 -10.69 15.00
N GLN A 353 -26.16 -10.39 14.84
CA GLN A 353 -25.24 -10.16 15.96
C GLN A 353 -25.45 -8.81 16.68
N LEU A 354 -26.12 -7.86 16.03
CA LEU A 354 -26.40 -6.51 16.53
C LEU A 354 -27.84 -6.36 17.03
N GLN A 355 -28.66 -7.41 16.92
CA GLN A 355 -30.03 -7.39 17.41
C GLN A 355 -30.05 -7.52 18.94
N PRO A 356 -30.93 -6.78 19.63
CA PRO A 356 -31.07 -6.88 21.08
C PRO A 356 -31.51 -8.28 21.50
N LEU A 357 -30.89 -8.82 22.55
CA LEU A 357 -31.28 -10.08 23.17
C LEU A 357 -32.68 -9.97 23.78
N ALA A 358 -33.49 -11.02 23.66
CA ALA A 358 -34.83 -11.05 24.24
C ALA A 358 -34.78 -10.82 25.76
N PRO A 359 -35.61 -9.92 26.32
CA PRO A 359 -35.56 -9.61 27.75
C PRO A 359 -36.20 -10.73 28.57
N CYS A 360 -35.74 -10.89 29.81
CA CYS A 360 -36.39 -11.73 30.81
C CYS A 360 -37.58 -10.98 31.43
N PRO A 361 -38.84 -11.42 31.24
CA PRO A 361 -40.02 -10.63 31.63
C PRO A 361 -40.12 -10.33 33.13
N ASN A 362 -39.49 -11.17 33.97
CA ASN A 362 -39.55 -11.07 35.43
C ASN A 362 -38.41 -10.25 36.04
N SER A 363 -37.48 -9.70 35.23
CA SER A 363 -36.38 -8.84 35.69
C SER A 363 -36.54 -7.43 35.13
N LYS A 364 -36.65 -6.45 36.03
CA LYS A 364 -36.73 -5.03 35.65
C LYS A 364 -35.44 -4.55 34.99
N GLU A 365 -34.31 -5.06 35.45
CA GLU A 365 -32.98 -4.76 34.91
C GLU A 365 -32.84 -5.28 33.48
N SER A 366 -33.31 -6.51 33.21
CA SER A 366 -33.28 -7.09 31.87
C SER A 366 -34.15 -6.33 30.88
N MET A 367 -35.34 -5.89 31.31
CA MET A 367 -36.22 -5.05 30.50
C MET A 367 -35.59 -3.68 30.19
N ALA A 368 -34.94 -3.04 31.18
CA ALA A 368 -34.29 -1.75 31.00
C ALA A 368 -33.10 -1.81 30.00
N VAL A 369 -32.30 -2.88 30.04
CA VAL A 369 -31.20 -3.10 29.09
C VAL A 369 -31.73 -3.30 27.67
N PHE A 370 -32.82 -4.04 27.51
CA PHE A 370 -33.45 -4.26 26.20
C PHE A 370 -33.99 -2.96 25.59
N GLU A 371 -34.69 -2.14 26.38
CA GLU A 371 -35.19 -0.83 25.93
C GLU A 371 -34.07 0.15 25.58
N LEU A 372 -32.95 0.11 26.29
CA LEU A 372 -31.78 0.92 25.96
C LEU A 372 -31.16 0.47 24.63
N HIS A 373 -31.01 -0.83 24.40
CA HIS A 373 -30.50 -1.33 23.13
C HIS A 373 -31.42 -1.02 21.95
N ILE A 374 -32.75 -1.08 22.13
CA ILE A 374 -33.69 -0.69 21.06
C ILE A 374 -33.46 0.77 20.64
N ARG A 375 -33.25 1.68 21.60
CA ARG A 375 -32.96 3.09 21.30
C ARG A 375 -31.63 3.24 20.57
N MET A 376 -30.58 2.58 21.04
CA MET A 376 -29.28 2.59 20.36
C MET A 376 -29.34 2.03 18.94
N ALA A 377 -30.15 0.98 18.71
CA ALA A 377 -30.36 0.40 17.39
C ALA A 377 -31.07 1.38 16.44
N GLN A 378 -32.02 2.18 16.93
CA GLN A 378 -32.68 3.22 16.16
C GLN A 378 -31.69 4.33 15.77
N ASP A 379 -30.88 4.80 16.71
CA ASP A 379 -29.85 5.80 16.46
C ASP A 379 -28.79 5.29 15.47
N TYR A 380 -28.38 4.04 15.61
CA TYR A 380 -27.46 3.40 14.67
C TYR A 380 -28.02 3.36 13.24
N LEU A 381 -29.27 2.93 13.06
CA LEU A 381 -29.91 2.89 11.74
C LEU A 381 -30.05 4.29 11.12
N LYS A 382 -30.32 5.32 11.95
CA LYS A 382 -30.38 6.71 11.49
C LYS A 382 -29.01 7.17 10.99
N ILE A 383 -27.96 6.93 11.76
CA ILE A 383 -26.58 7.27 11.38
C ILE A 383 -26.16 6.51 10.11
N GLN A 384 -26.52 5.23 9.98
CA GLN A 384 -26.24 4.45 8.76
C GLN A 384 -26.90 5.07 7.51
N SER A 385 -28.14 5.57 7.64
CA SER A 385 -28.81 6.28 6.55
C SER A 385 -28.10 7.57 6.18
N GLU A 386 -27.71 8.38 7.18
CA GLU A 386 -26.98 9.64 6.96
C GLU A 386 -25.62 9.39 6.30
N ILE A 387 -24.89 8.35 6.70
CA ILE A 387 -23.63 7.93 6.05
C ILE A 387 -23.88 7.54 4.59
N ALA A 388 -24.94 6.78 4.30
CA ALA A 388 -25.25 6.36 2.94
C ALA A 388 -25.60 7.55 2.03
N ASP A 389 -26.32 8.55 2.55
CA ASP A 389 -26.66 9.76 1.81
C ASP A 389 -25.42 10.65 1.58
N LEU A 390 -24.54 10.79 2.58
CA LEU A 390 -23.26 11.49 2.42
C LEU A 390 -22.33 10.80 1.42
N ALA A 391 -22.28 9.47 1.42
CA ALA A 391 -21.50 8.70 0.47
C ALA A 391 -22.00 8.93 -0.97
N ARG A 392 -23.32 8.96 -1.18
CA ARG A 392 -23.91 9.28 -2.48
C ARG A 392 -23.57 10.70 -2.92
N ARG A 393 -23.69 11.67 -2.02
CA ARG A 393 -23.38 13.07 -2.32
C ARG A 393 -21.90 13.27 -2.66
N LYS A 394 -21.01 12.52 -2.02
CA LYS A 394 -19.58 12.50 -2.36
C LYS A 394 -19.36 12.00 -3.79
N GLU A 395 -20.02 10.91 -4.18
CA GLU A 395 -19.90 10.36 -5.54
C GLU A 395 -20.36 11.36 -6.61
N GLU A 396 -21.48 12.05 -6.36
CA GLU A 396 -21.99 13.12 -7.23
C GLU A 396 -20.97 14.25 -7.41
N LEU A 397 -20.39 14.75 -6.30
CA LEU A 397 -19.39 15.82 -6.34
C LEU A 397 -18.09 15.40 -7.03
N MET A 398 -17.68 14.14 -6.89
CA MET A 398 -16.51 13.62 -7.63
C MET A 398 -16.79 13.59 -9.13
N SER A 399 -17.99 13.16 -9.55
CA SER A 399 -18.38 13.17 -10.96
C SER A 399 -18.46 14.58 -11.54
N GLU A 400 -18.99 15.56 -10.78
CA GLU A 400 -19.02 16.97 -11.16
C GLU A 400 -17.59 17.51 -11.35
N LEU A 401 -16.69 17.25 -10.40
CA LEU A 401 -15.30 17.69 -10.47
C LEU A 401 -14.55 17.10 -11.68
N GLU A 402 -14.78 15.83 -12.00
CA GLU A 402 -14.20 15.21 -13.20
C GLU A 402 -14.71 15.85 -14.49
N GLN A 403 -15.99 16.24 -14.53
CA GLN A 403 -16.56 16.93 -15.68
C GLN A 403 -15.92 18.32 -15.84
N ASP A 404 -15.82 19.09 -14.77
CA ASP A 404 -15.16 20.40 -14.78
C ASP A 404 -13.69 20.31 -15.25
N GLN A 405 -12.96 19.29 -14.80
CA GLN A 405 -11.59 19.05 -15.26
C GLN A 405 -11.52 18.75 -16.76
N ARG A 406 -12.44 17.94 -17.31
CA ARG A 406 -12.52 17.66 -18.75
C ARG A 406 -12.85 18.92 -19.56
N GLU A 407 -13.77 19.74 -19.06
CA GLU A 407 -14.13 21.01 -19.69
C GLU A 407 -12.95 22.00 -19.67
N GLN A 408 -12.22 22.09 -18.56
CA GLN A 408 -11.04 22.93 -18.44
C GLN A 408 -9.90 22.49 -19.36
N GLN A 409 -9.65 21.18 -19.48
CA GLN A 409 -8.69 20.62 -20.44
C GLN A 409 -9.08 20.94 -21.89
N THR A 410 -10.36 20.82 -22.22
CA THR A 410 -10.89 21.13 -23.56
C THR A 410 -10.74 22.62 -23.87
N SER A 411 -11.08 23.49 -22.94
CA SER A 411 -10.93 24.94 -23.07
C SER A 411 -9.46 25.34 -23.25
N SER A 412 -8.54 24.75 -22.47
CA SER A 412 -7.10 24.98 -22.62
C SER A 412 -6.57 24.55 -23.99
N ARG A 413 -7.05 23.42 -24.52
CA ARG A 413 -6.69 22.94 -25.86
C ARG A 413 -7.19 23.89 -26.96
N LEU A 414 -8.43 24.36 -26.85
CA LEU A 414 -9.01 25.32 -27.82
C LEU A 414 -8.26 26.66 -27.80
N LEU A 415 -7.86 27.15 -26.63
CA LEU A 415 -7.03 28.35 -26.49
C LEU A 415 -5.67 28.20 -27.18
N GLN A 416 -5.02 27.04 -27.03
CA GLN A 416 -3.75 26.76 -27.70
C GLN A 416 -3.90 26.72 -29.23
N GLU A 417 -4.97 26.08 -29.72
CA GLU A 417 -5.27 26.01 -31.15
C GLU A 417 -5.61 27.37 -31.74
N HIS A 418 -6.37 28.20 -31.03
CA HIS A 418 -6.65 29.58 -31.41
C HIS A 418 -5.37 30.43 -31.51
N GLY A 419 -4.45 30.29 -30.55
CA GLY A 419 -3.14 30.95 -30.59
C GLY A 419 -2.35 30.58 -31.84
N LYS A 420 -2.31 29.29 -32.19
CA LYS A 420 -1.64 28.82 -33.41
C LYS A 420 -2.26 29.38 -34.68
N LEU A 421 -3.60 29.43 -34.76
CA LEU A 421 -4.30 30.01 -35.91
C LEU A 421 -4.02 31.50 -36.07
N LEU A 422 -3.84 32.25 -34.97
CA LEU A 422 -3.45 33.66 -35.03
C LEU A 422 -2.04 33.84 -35.60
N GLU A 423 -1.08 32.98 -35.21
CA GLU A 423 0.27 32.98 -35.77
C GLU A 423 0.26 32.66 -37.27
N ASP A 424 -0.46 31.59 -37.66
CA ASP A 424 -0.58 31.18 -39.07
C ASP A 424 -1.22 32.28 -39.93
N ASN A 425 -2.27 32.95 -39.42
CA ASN A 425 -2.93 34.05 -40.12
C ASN A 425 -1.99 35.27 -40.26
N SER A 426 -1.19 35.57 -39.24
CA SER A 426 -0.16 36.62 -39.32
C SER A 426 0.86 36.30 -40.41
N SER A 427 1.38 35.06 -40.43
CA SER A 427 2.33 34.60 -41.46
C SER A 427 1.75 34.70 -42.87
N LEU A 428 0.53 34.20 -43.08
CA LEU A 428 -0.15 34.26 -44.38
C LEU A 428 -0.40 35.70 -44.85
N SER A 429 -0.72 36.61 -43.94
CA SER A 429 -0.87 38.03 -44.24
C SER A 429 0.44 38.64 -44.73
N THR A 430 1.56 38.33 -44.07
CA THR A 430 2.90 38.76 -44.51
C THR A 430 3.26 38.20 -45.88
N ASP A 431 3.00 36.92 -46.13
CA ASP A 431 3.24 36.29 -47.43
C ASP A 431 2.40 36.94 -48.54
N CYS A 432 1.12 37.22 -48.27
CA CYS A 432 0.25 37.92 -49.21
C CYS A 432 0.76 39.33 -49.53
N GLN A 433 1.24 40.08 -48.54
CA GLN A 433 1.87 41.39 -48.76
C GLN A 433 3.15 41.26 -49.61
N GLY A 434 3.98 40.26 -49.34
CA GLY A 434 5.18 39.96 -50.12
C GLY A 434 4.86 39.64 -51.58
N LEU A 435 3.86 38.80 -51.83
CA LEU A 435 3.40 38.46 -53.18
C LEU A 435 2.82 39.67 -53.91
N ARG A 436 2.04 40.52 -53.24
CA ARG A 436 1.52 41.78 -53.82
C ARG A 436 2.65 42.71 -54.26
N SER A 437 3.69 42.85 -53.44
CA SER A 437 4.89 43.64 -53.77
C SER A 437 5.66 43.08 -54.96
N LYS A 438 5.83 41.75 -55.05
CA LYS A 438 6.44 41.12 -56.23
C LYS A 438 5.60 41.32 -57.50
N LEU A 439 4.28 41.22 -57.38
CA LEU A 439 3.37 41.41 -58.50
C LEU A 439 3.40 42.86 -59.03
N SER A 440 3.52 43.86 -58.15
CA SER A 440 3.65 45.27 -58.55
C SER A 440 5.00 45.56 -59.24
N LEU A 441 6.07 44.93 -58.79
CA LEU A 441 7.39 44.98 -59.43
C LEU A 441 7.34 44.41 -60.87
N ILE A 442 6.74 43.23 -61.05
CA ILE A 442 6.59 42.60 -62.37
C ILE A 442 5.74 43.47 -63.31
N LYS A 443 4.64 44.05 -62.82
CA LYS A 443 3.82 44.98 -63.62
C LYS A 443 4.62 46.22 -64.07
N THR A 444 5.41 46.80 -63.16
CA THR A 444 6.28 47.94 -63.46
C THR A 444 7.38 47.60 -64.47
N GLN A 445 7.97 46.40 -64.37
CA GLN A 445 8.98 45.91 -65.33
C GLN A 445 8.39 45.66 -66.72
N ASN A 446 7.20 45.07 -66.81
CA ASN A 446 6.52 44.84 -68.09
C ASN A 446 6.12 46.15 -68.78
N GLN A 447 5.76 47.20 -68.03
CA GLN A 447 5.50 48.54 -68.59
C GLN A 447 6.76 49.22 -69.15
N ARG A 448 7.95 48.96 -68.58
CA ARG A 448 9.23 49.43 -69.15
C ARG A 448 9.69 48.62 -70.36
N GLY A 449 9.27 47.35 -70.48
CA GLY A 449 9.54 46.50 -71.64
C GLY A 449 8.74 46.89 -72.89
N THR A 450 7.53 47.46 -72.74
CA THR A 450 6.73 47.94 -73.87
C THR A 450 7.22 49.26 -74.46
N ASP A 451 7.89 50.10 -73.67
CA ASP A 451 8.43 51.39 -74.14
C ASP A 451 9.78 51.26 -74.89
N SER A 452 10.45 50.12 -74.79
CA SER A 452 11.79 49.88 -75.36
C SER A 452 11.79 49.12 -76.70
N VAL A 453 10.66 48.57 -77.15
CA VAL A 453 10.55 47.87 -78.44
C VAL A 453 10.14 48.81 -79.60
N GLY A 454 9.83 50.08 -79.32
CA GLY A 454 9.32 51.04 -80.30
C GLY A 454 10.34 51.97 -80.99
N ARG A 455 11.64 51.91 -80.68
CA ARG A 455 12.63 52.82 -81.31
C ARG A 455 13.92 52.13 -81.71
N THR A 456 14.13 52.16 -83.03
CA THR A 456 15.41 52.15 -83.77
C THR A 456 15.83 50.80 -84.31
N ILE A 457 15.42 50.45 -85.55
CA ILE A 457 16.34 50.29 -86.71
C ILE A 457 15.57 50.59 -88.01
N LEU A 458 15.69 51.81 -88.53
CA LEU A 458 15.66 52.10 -89.97
C LEU A 458 16.68 53.21 -90.22
N LYS A 459 17.88 52.82 -90.65
CA LYS A 459 18.54 53.47 -91.79
C LYS A 459 19.71 52.60 -92.31
N PRO A 460 19.76 52.38 -93.64
CA PRO A 460 20.79 51.59 -94.32
C PRO A 460 22.02 52.45 -94.66
N ILE A 461 23.17 51.80 -94.79
CA ILE A 461 24.17 51.89 -95.88
C ILE A 461 25.14 50.71 -95.70
#